data_AF-A0A8T6TH61-F1
#
_entry.id   AF-A0A8T6TH61-F1
#
_cell.length_a   1.000
_cell.length_b   1.000
_cell.length_c   1.000
_cell.angle_alpha   90.00
_cell.angle_beta   90.00
_cell.angle_gamma   90.00
#
_symmetry.space_group_name_H-M   'P 1'
#
loop_
_entity.id
_entity.type
_entity.pdbx_description
1 polymer ?
#
loop_
_entity_poly.entity_id
_entity_poly.type
_entity_poly.pdbx_seq_one_letter_code
_entity_poly.pdbx_strand_id
1 'polypeptide(L)'
;MTYEGNQRAQELIGRAFEPTDVRWRGIGIIPNSGLRLREEFARWDARRKFGITVDHAEELHPGCRCSLVITARAAPDCCPLFSHVCTPRTPYGPCMVGEEAMCNIWYRYGGPTRSLLDPEETKGAS
;
A
#
# COMPACT_ATOMS: atom_id res chain seq x y z
N MET A 1 -1.80 -4.25 -24.02
CA MET A 1 -1.49 -2.84 -23.70
C MET A 1 -0.87 -2.21 -24.93
N THR A 2 -1.25 -0.99 -25.30
CA THR A 2 -0.58 -0.20 -26.34
C THR A 2 0.58 0.59 -25.74
N TYR A 3 1.54 1.01 -26.57
CA TYR A 3 2.68 1.81 -26.11
C TYR A 3 2.23 3.13 -25.47
N GLU A 4 1.20 3.75 -26.04
CA GLU A 4 0.63 5.02 -25.62
C GLU A 4 -0.36 4.87 -24.44
N GLY A 5 -0.72 3.64 -24.07
CA GLY A 5 -1.76 3.35 -23.10
C GLY A 5 -3.15 3.88 -23.53
N ASN A 6 -4.04 4.06 -22.55
CA ASN A 6 -5.36 4.63 -22.79
C ASN A 6 -5.29 6.17 -22.77
N GLN A 7 -5.12 6.76 -23.95
CA GLN A 7 -4.98 8.22 -24.12
C GLN A 7 -6.18 8.99 -23.56
N ARG A 8 -7.40 8.49 -23.80
CA ARG A 8 -8.62 9.15 -23.33
C ARG A 8 -8.68 9.22 -21.80
N ALA A 9 -8.27 8.15 -21.11
CA ALA A 9 -8.21 8.14 -19.65
C ALA A 9 -7.15 9.12 -19.13
N GLN A 10 -5.97 9.16 -19.75
CA GLN A 10 -4.88 10.09 -19.39
C GLN A 10 -5.31 11.55 -19.52
N GLU A 11 -6.01 11.92 -20.61
CA GLU A 11 -6.59 13.25 -20.79
C GLU A 11 -7.56 13.62 -19.67
N LEU A 12 -8.49 12.72 -19.34
CA LEU A 12 -9.51 12.99 -18.32
C LEU A 12 -8.89 13.13 -16.92
N ILE A 13 -7.92 12.28 -16.58
CA ILE A 13 -7.16 12.39 -15.33
C ILE A 13 -6.39 13.70 -15.29
N GLY A 14 -5.65 14.05 -16.36
CA GLY A 14 -4.86 15.29 -16.43
C GLY A 14 -5.69 16.57 -16.39
N ARG A 15 -6.94 16.51 -16.87
CA ARG A 15 -7.93 17.59 -16.73
C ARG A 15 -8.40 17.72 -15.29
N ALA A 16 -8.82 16.63 -14.64
CA ALA A 16 -9.40 16.71 -13.30
C ALA A 16 -8.36 16.90 -12.16
N PHE A 17 -7.17 16.34 -12.33
CA PHE A 17 -6.18 16.21 -11.27
C PHE A 17 -4.83 16.81 -11.66
N GLU A 18 -4.04 17.14 -10.64
CA GLU A 18 -2.64 17.50 -10.76
C GLU A 18 -1.78 16.70 -9.77
N PRO A 19 -0.51 16.38 -10.13
CA PRO A 19 0.41 15.71 -9.24
C PRO A 19 0.64 16.49 -7.95
N THR A 20 0.80 15.77 -6.85
CA THR A 20 1.14 16.34 -5.55
C THR A 20 1.98 15.37 -4.75
N ASP A 21 2.76 15.90 -3.82
CA ASP A 21 3.41 15.09 -2.81
C ASP A 21 2.33 14.48 -1.92
N VAL A 22 2.43 13.18 -1.68
CA VAL A 22 1.52 12.48 -0.77
C VAL A 22 2.30 11.52 0.10
N ARG A 23 1.80 11.32 1.31
CA ARG A 23 2.31 10.37 2.28
C ARG A 23 1.74 8.98 1.98
N TRP A 24 2.62 8.04 1.71
CA TRP A 24 2.30 6.62 1.59
C TRP A 24 2.48 5.95 2.95
N ARG A 25 1.41 5.31 3.44
CA ARG A 25 1.34 4.71 4.78
C ARG A 25 2.53 3.76 5.03
N GLY A 26 3.34 4.07 6.03
CA GLY A 26 4.51 3.27 6.43
C GLY A 26 5.74 3.44 5.54
N ILE A 27 5.69 4.30 4.52
CA ILE A 27 6.83 4.64 3.64
C ILE A 27 7.27 6.09 3.85
N GLY A 28 6.31 7.01 4.03
CA GLY A 28 6.56 8.44 4.18
C GLY A 28 6.09 9.24 2.97
N ILE A 29 6.52 10.50 2.86
CA ILE A 29 6.15 11.38 1.75
C ILE A 29 6.96 11.02 0.51
N ILE A 30 6.27 10.77 -0.60
CA ILE A 30 6.90 10.53 -1.90
C ILE A 30 6.51 11.71 -2.83
N PRO A 31 7.51 12.43 -3.40
CA PRO A 31 7.23 13.56 -4.27
C PRO A 31 6.40 13.21 -5.50
N ASN A 32 5.43 14.05 -5.86
CA ASN A 32 4.57 13.91 -7.05
C ASN A 32 3.92 12.52 -7.24
N SER A 33 3.68 11.79 -6.15
CA SER A 33 3.17 10.42 -6.19
C SER A 33 1.66 10.31 -5.99
N GLY A 34 1.02 11.40 -5.61
CA GLY A 34 -0.43 11.50 -5.43
C GLY A 34 -1.07 12.40 -6.48
N LEU A 35 -2.40 12.38 -6.48
CA LEU A 35 -3.23 13.25 -7.30
C LEU A 35 -4.15 14.08 -6.39
N ARG A 36 -4.20 15.38 -6.62
CA ARG A 36 -5.21 16.27 -6.01
C ARG A 36 -6.07 16.90 -7.09
N LEU A 37 -7.32 17.19 -6.75
CA LEU A 37 -8.22 17.91 -7.66
C LEU A 37 -7.61 19.27 -8.00
N ARG A 38 -7.70 19.66 -9.28
CA ARG A 38 -7.34 21.01 -9.71
C ARG A 38 -8.30 22.04 -9.10
N GLU A 39 -7.85 23.29 -9.05
CA GLU A 39 -8.63 24.40 -8.46
C GLU A 39 -10.01 24.56 -9.10
N GLU A 40 -10.12 24.38 -10.42
CA GLU A 40 -11.40 24.41 -11.15
C GLU A 40 -12.42 23.35 -10.67
N PHE A 41 -11.95 22.28 -10.04
CA PHE A 41 -12.76 21.22 -9.43
C PHE A 41 -12.78 21.28 -7.89
N ALA A 42 -12.25 22.34 -7.27
CA ALA A 42 -12.14 22.48 -5.81
C ALA A 42 -13.48 22.33 -5.06
N ARG A 43 -14.60 22.71 -5.70
CA ARG A 43 -15.96 22.54 -5.16
C ARG A 43 -16.33 21.08 -4.85
N TRP A 44 -15.60 20.12 -5.43
CA TRP A 44 -15.77 18.68 -5.24
C TRP A 44 -14.79 18.08 -4.24
N ASP A 45 -13.76 18.81 -3.78
CA ASP A 45 -12.88 18.33 -2.72
C ASP A 45 -13.61 18.41 -1.38
N ALA A 46 -13.91 17.24 -0.79
CA ALA A 46 -14.61 17.15 0.49
C ALA A 46 -13.88 17.88 1.62
N ARG A 47 -12.54 17.88 1.62
CA ARG A 47 -11.77 18.59 2.66
C ARG A 47 -12.02 20.09 2.59
N ARG A 48 -12.08 20.65 1.38
CA ARG A 48 -12.38 22.07 1.18
C ARG A 48 -13.84 22.38 1.47
N LYS A 49 -14.76 21.58 0.95
CA LYS A 49 -16.21 21.77 1.11
C LYS A 49 -16.65 21.77 2.58
N PHE A 50 -16.03 20.92 3.40
CA PHE A 50 -16.40 20.74 4.80
C PHE A 50 -15.37 21.31 5.79
N GLY A 51 -14.34 22.02 5.31
CA GLY A 51 -13.29 22.59 6.16
C GLY A 51 -12.54 21.55 6.99
N ILE A 52 -12.36 20.34 6.47
CA ILE A 52 -11.74 19.23 7.21
C ILE A 52 -10.22 19.42 7.23
N THR A 53 -9.68 19.47 8.44
CA THR A 53 -8.24 19.41 8.68
C THR A 53 -7.95 18.04 9.30
N VAL A 54 -6.98 17.31 8.74
CA VAL A 54 -6.62 15.97 9.23
C VAL A 54 -5.30 16.08 9.97
N ASP A 55 -5.35 15.77 11.27
CA ASP A 55 -4.15 15.72 12.10
C ASP A 55 -3.31 14.47 11.78
N HIS A 56 -2.06 14.49 12.24
CA HIS A 56 -1.17 13.35 12.10
C HIS A 56 -1.67 12.15 12.91
N ALA A 57 -1.84 11.00 12.26
CA ALA A 57 -2.19 9.74 12.88
C ALA A 57 -1.02 8.75 12.78
N GLU A 58 -0.91 7.85 13.77
CA GLU A 58 0.06 6.75 13.72
C GLU A 58 -0.19 5.87 12.49
N GLU A 59 0.84 5.74 11.65
CA GLU A 59 0.69 5.07 10.35
C GLU A 59 0.73 3.53 10.47
N LEU A 60 1.52 3.00 11.40
CA LEU A 60 1.71 1.57 11.59
C LEU A 60 1.50 1.21 13.04
N HIS A 61 0.71 0.16 13.26
CA HIS A 61 0.54 -0.39 14.59
C HIS A 61 1.85 -1.06 15.07
N PRO A 62 2.18 -0.98 16.37
CA PRO A 62 3.38 -1.59 16.92
C PRO A 62 3.55 -3.07 16.52
N GLY A 63 4.76 -3.44 16.10
CA GLY A 63 5.10 -4.80 15.67
C GLY A 63 4.65 -5.18 14.25
N CYS A 64 3.82 -4.37 13.59
CA CYS A 64 3.38 -4.62 12.22
C CYS A 64 4.51 -4.38 11.21
N ARG A 65 4.76 -5.33 10.29
CA ARG A 65 5.75 -5.21 9.21
C ARG A 65 5.16 -4.82 7.85
N CYS A 66 3.95 -4.27 7.80
CA CYS A 66 3.28 -3.92 6.53
C CYS A 66 4.14 -3.06 5.60
N SER A 67 4.88 -2.07 6.12
CA SER A 67 5.80 -1.24 5.32
C SER A 67 6.90 -2.04 4.64
N LEU A 68 7.46 -3.05 5.32
CA LEU A 68 8.46 -3.94 4.75
C LEU A 68 7.85 -4.86 3.69
N VAL A 69 6.64 -5.36 3.94
CA VAL A 69 5.90 -6.20 2.98
C VAL A 69 5.58 -5.44 1.68
N ILE A 70 5.00 -4.24 1.76
CA ILE A 70 4.63 -3.45 0.56
C ILE A 70 5.86 -2.93 -0.20
N THR A 71 7.02 -2.84 0.45
CA THR A 71 8.29 -2.48 -0.19
C THR A 71 9.11 -3.72 -0.59
N ALA A 72 8.52 -4.92 -0.53
CA ALA A 72 9.16 -6.19 -0.87
C ALA A 72 10.48 -6.48 -0.10
N ARG A 73 10.63 -5.90 1.10
CA ARG A 73 11.78 -6.14 2.00
C ARG A 73 11.54 -7.26 3.01
N ALA A 74 10.31 -7.77 3.09
CA ALA A 74 9.95 -8.92 3.91
C ALA A 74 8.74 -9.63 3.29
N ALA A 75 8.70 -10.95 3.38
CA ALA A 75 7.48 -11.70 3.11
C ALA A 75 6.47 -11.55 4.27
N PRO A 76 5.16 -11.74 4.02
CA PRO A 76 4.13 -11.73 5.06
C PRO A 76 4.41 -12.67 6.23
N ASP A 77 4.93 -13.87 5.98
CA ASP A 77 5.29 -14.87 7.01
C ASP A 77 6.54 -14.48 7.83
N CYS A 78 7.34 -13.52 7.36
CA CYS A 78 8.38 -12.88 8.17
C CYS A 78 7.82 -11.84 9.16
N CYS A 79 6.52 -11.55 9.15
CA CYS A 79 5.88 -10.68 10.16
C CYS A 79 5.51 -11.49 11.40
N PRO A 80 5.96 -11.11 12.61
CA PRO A 80 5.65 -11.88 13.83
C PRO A 80 4.16 -11.88 14.18
N LEU A 81 3.39 -10.96 13.59
CA LEU A 81 1.95 -10.86 13.83
C LEU A 81 1.12 -11.68 12.83
N PHE A 82 1.71 -12.06 11.69
CA PHE A 82 1.01 -12.75 10.61
C PHE A 82 0.50 -14.11 11.08
N SER A 83 -0.73 -14.47 10.67
CA SER A 83 -1.46 -15.70 11.01
C SER A 83 -1.68 -16.01 12.50
N HIS A 84 -1.14 -15.18 13.39
CA HIS A 84 -1.36 -15.22 14.83
C HIS A 84 -2.38 -14.15 15.23
N VAL A 85 -1.91 -12.98 15.63
CA VAL A 85 -2.78 -11.87 16.05
C VAL A 85 -3.39 -11.11 14.87
N CYS A 86 -2.73 -11.13 13.72
CA CYS A 86 -3.20 -10.50 12.49
C CYS A 86 -3.74 -11.58 11.55
N THR A 87 -5.06 -11.65 11.42
CA THR A 87 -5.77 -12.60 10.56
C THR A 87 -6.85 -11.87 9.75
N PRO A 88 -7.41 -12.45 8.67
CA PRO A 88 -8.49 -11.79 7.93
C PRO A 88 -9.73 -11.49 8.78
N ARG A 89 -10.00 -12.30 9.82
CA ARG A 89 -11.11 -12.08 10.77
C ARG A 89 -10.80 -10.98 11.78
N THR A 90 -9.53 -10.81 12.14
CA THR A 90 -9.06 -9.80 13.09
C THR A 90 -7.82 -9.11 12.51
N PRO A 91 -8.00 -8.23 11.51
CA PRO A 91 -6.86 -7.63 10.83
C PRO A 91 -6.21 -6.57 11.72
N TYR A 92 -4.93 -6.74 12.02
CA TYR A 92 -4.15 -5.79 12.80
C TYR A 92 -3.50 -4.72 11.91
N GLY A 93 -3.08 -5.08 10.70
CA GLY A 93 -2.44 -4.18 9.74
C GLY A 93 -3.21 -4.09 8.42
N PRO A 94 -3.00 -3.02 7.63
CA PRO A 94 -3.72 -2.79 6.38
C PRO A 94 -3.51 -3.93 5.37
N CYS A 95 -2.33 -4.55 5.34
CA CYS A 95 -2.06 -5.63 4.40
C CYS A 95 -2.88 -6.90 4.64
N MET A 96 -3.68 -6.97 5.73
CA MET A 96 -4.56 -8.10 6.06
C MET A 96 -6.06 -7.80 5.80
N VAL A 97 -6.42 -6.55 5.46
CA VAL A 97 -7.83 -6.12 5.37
C VAL A 97 -8.44 -6.44 4.00
N GLY A 98 -7.81 -5.96 2.92
CA GLY A 98 -8.38 -6.01 1.56
C GLY A 98 -8.07 -7.31 0.81
N GLU A 99 -8.78 -7.54 -0.29
CA GLU A 99 -8.54 -8.70 -1.17
C GLU A 99 -7.26 -8.57 -2.00
N GLU A 100 -6.87 -7.34 -2.33
CA GLU A 100 -5.61 -7.02 -3.02
C GLU A 100 -4.42 -6.96 -2.05
N ALA A 101 -4.66 -7.20 -0.75
CA ALA A 101 -3.69 -6.96 0.29
C ALA A 101 -2.75 -8.17 0.46
N MET A 102 -1.44 -7.93 0.36
CA MET A 102 -0.42 -9.00 0.31
C MET A 102 -0.51 -10.01 1.45
N CYS A 103 -0.71 -9.58 2.70
CA CYS A 103 -0.82 -10.53 3.82
C CYS A 103 -2.14 -11.31 3.75
N ASN A 104 -3.24 -10.71 3.33
CA ASN A 104 -4.51 -11.43 3.16
C ASN A 104 -4.40 -12.51 2.09
N ILE A 105 -3.83 -12.16 0.92
CA ILE A 105 -3.58 -13.11 -0.17
C ILE A 105 -2.70 -14.27 0.32
N TRP A 106 -1.57 -13.95 0.98
CA TRP A 106 -0.65 -14.96 1.50
C TRP A 106 -1.29 -15.86 2.57
N TYR A 107 -2.18 -15.31 3.40
CA TYR A 107 -2.92 -16.09 4.38
C TYR A 107 -3.92 -17.05 3.72
N ARG A 108 -4.64 -16.60 2.68
CA ARG A 108 -5.70 -17.38 2.02
C ARG A 108 -5.16 -18.47 1.10
N TYR A 109 -4.07 -18.20 0.40
CA TYR A 109 -3.56 -19.07 -0.67
C TYR A 109 -2.19 -19.65 -0.37
N GLY A 110 -1.59 -19.28 0.77
CA GLY A 110 -0.19 -19.54 1.06
C GLY A 110 0.73 -18.62 0.27
N GLY A 111 2.02 -18.77 0.52
CA GLY A 111 3.07 -18.22 -0.32
C GLY A 111 4.32 -19.10 -0.22
N PRO A 112 5.33 -18.87 -1.08
CA PRO A 112 6.59 -19.60 -1.01
C PRO A 112 7.17 -19.47 0.39
N THR A 113 7.56 -20.59 1.00
CA THR A 113 8.17 -20.60 2.34
C THR A 113 9.40 -19.71 2.38
N ARG A 114 9.66 -19.08 3.54
CA ARG A 114 10.84 -18.28 3.86
C ARG A 114 12.16 -18.77 3.24
N SER A 115 12.36 -20.10 3.15
CA SER A 115 13.54 -20.75 2.55
C SER A 115 13.80 -20.40 1.07
N LEU A 116 12.80 -19.88 0.35
CA LEU A 116 12.93 -19.48 -1.07
C LEU A 116 13.32 -18.00 -1.25
N LEU A 117 13.33 -17.22 -0.17
CA LEU A 117 13.66 -15.78 -0.19
C LEU A 117 14.94 -15.45 0.58
N ASP A 118 15.53 -16.43 1.28
CA ASP A 118 16.85 -16.32 1.91
C ASP A 118 17.95 -16.73 0.90
N PRO A 119 18.78 -15.78 0.41
CA PRO A 119 19.92 -16.11 -0.45
C PRO A 119 21.03 -16.89 0.29
N GLU A 120 20.95 -17.00 1.62
CA GLU A 120 21.89 -17.79 2.43
C GLU A 120 21.49 -19.27 2.57
N GLU A 121 20.19 -19.61 2.59
CA GLU A 121 19.72 -21.01 2.69
C GLU A 121 19.77 -21.78 1.36
N THR A 122 19.73 -21.08 0.22
CA THR A 122 19.80 -21.70 -1.12
C THR A 122 21.16 -22.32 -1.45
N LYS A 123 22.20 -22.11 -0.63
CA LYS A 123 23.52 -22.75 -0.76
C LYS A 123 23.64 -24.10 -0.02
N GLY A 124 22.62 -24.53 0.72
CA GLY A 124 22.65 -25.74 1.55
C GLY A 124 21.94 -26.97 0.97
N ALA A 125 21.25 -26.85 -0.17
CA ALA A 125 20.60 -27.98 -0.82
C ALA A 125 21.55 -28.57 -1.89
N SER A 126 22.48 -29.43 -1.44
CA SER A 126 23.21 -30.36 -2.29
C SER A 126 23.11 -31.77 -1.74
#